data_AF-A0A521GG94-F1
#
_entry.id   AF-A0A521GG94-F1
#
_cell.length_a   1.000
_cell.length_b   1.000
_cell.length_c   1.000
_cell.angle_alpha   90.00
_cell.angle_beta   90.00
_cell.angle_gamma   90.00
#
_symmetry.space_group_name_H-M   'P 1'
#
loop_
_entity.id
_entity.type
_entity.pdbx_description
1 polymer ?
#
loop_
_entity_poly.entity_id
_entity_poly.type
_entity_poly.pdbx_seq_one_letter_code
_entity_poly.pdbx_strand_id
1 'polypeptide(L)'
;MAVEGDDVWVTGFEPEQITRADVQAIPYKRLYVSNGRQLFPIGSRLPERPEPALLWSPIDRGLPLTLPTYRGNYVDLSPVPPLRLVHTIQEQTETALLVAASALRTYVETAPAVRMKPLSWVLLNAEQAFVLGGPLLPLPGPTYWQQGQFLFPVGYDLDLPLLVDDLNSHLNPTGQDWLLWHLDGTYDRIPRTAFQILSIRSVRTTSVVG
;
A
#
# COMPACT_ATOMS: atom_id res chain seq x y z
N MET A 1 10.56 8.85 21.95
CA MET A 1 12.00 9.17 21.93
C MET A 1 12.37 10.00 23.15
N ALA A 2 13.58 9.83 23.67
CA ALA A 2 14.18 10.70 24.68
C ALA A 2 15.64 10.95 24.33
N VAL A 3 16.22 12.04 24.84
CA VAL A 3 17.63 12.41 24.63
C VAL A 3 18.30 12.50 25.99
N GLU A 4 19.44 11.84 26.12
CA GLU A 4 20.25 11.82 27.35
C GLU A 4 21.71 12.05 26.97
N GLY A 5 22.20 13.27 27.15
CA GLY A 5 23.54 13.65 26.67
C GLY A 5 23.66 13.47 25.16
N ASP A 6 24.61 12.63 24.73
CA ASP A 6 24.86 12.30 23.32
C ASP A 6 24.04 11.09 22.83
N ASP A 7 23.32 10.40 23.72
CA ASP A 7 22.53 9.21 23.39
C ASP A 7 21.06 9.57 23.07
N VAL A 8 20.54 8.97 22.00
CA VAL A 8 19.13 9.05 21.62
C VAL A 8 18.44 7.72 21.90
N TRP A 9 17.40 7.78 22.72
CA TRP A 9 16.60 6.63 23.13
C TRP A 9 15.31 6.55 22.34
N VAL A 10 15.08 5.42 21.68
CA VAL A 10 13.85 5.15 20.92
C VAL A 10 13.20 3.89 21.49
N THR A 11 11.88 3.93 21.66
CA THR A 11 11.08 2.84 22.24
C THR A 11 9.77 2.69 21.46
N GLY A 12 9.03 1.60 21.69
CA GLY A 12 7.79 1.28 20.99
C GLY A 12 7.98 0.39 19.76
N PHE A 13 9.07 -0.37 19.71
CA PHE A 13 9.27 -1.40 18.69
C PHE A 13 8.56 -2.69 19.09
N GLU A 14 7.84 -3.29 18.15
CA GLU A 14 7.38 -4.68 18.25
C GLU A 14 8.56 -5.65 18.05
N PRO A 15 8.52 -6.88 18.63
CA PRO A 15 9.61 -7.85 18.51
C PRO A 15 10.04 -8.13 17.06
N GLU A 16 9.08 -8.16 16.14
CA GLU A 16 9.32 -8.39 14.71
C GLU A 16 10.00 -7.20 14.03
N GLN A 17 9.81 -5.98 14.55
CA GLN A 17 10.41 -4.78 13.98
C GLN A 17 11.89 -4.68 14.30
N ILE A 18 12.32 -5.19 15.45
CA ILE A 18 13.73 -5.18 15.88
C ILE A 18 14.63 -5.95 14.92
N THR A 19 14.10 -6.95 14.22
CA THR A 19 14.87 -7.79 13.28
C THR A 19 14.81 -7.29 11.83
N ARG A 20 14.04 -6.23 11.53
CA ARG A 20 13.95 -5.67 10.17
C ARG A 20 15.28 -5.03 9.73
N ALA A 21 15.55 -5.13 8.43
CA ALA A 21 16.82 -4.69 7.85
C ALA A 21 17.09 -3.19 8.03
N ASP A 22 16.04 -2.37 8.02
CA ASP A 22 16.09 -0.92 8.27
C ASP A 22 16.59 -0.59 9.69
N VAL A 23 16.04 -1.23 10.72
CA VAL A 23 16.50 -1.11 12.12
C VAL A 23 17.91 -1.67 12.24
N GLN A 24 18.19 -2.81 11.63
CA GLN A 24 19.52 -3.45 11.63
C GLN A 24 20.59 -2.64 10.88
N ALA A 25 20.22 -1.77 9.95
CA ALA A 25 21.14 -0.90 9.24
C ALA A 25 21.55 0.35 10.04
N ILE A 26 20.82 0.75 11.09
CA ILE A 26 21.16 1.93 11.90
C ILE A 26 22.55 1.75 12.53
N PRO A 27 23.53 2.61 12.22
CA PRO A 27 24.88 2.48 12.75
C PRO A 27 24.93 2.87 14.24
N TYR A 28 25.88 2.31 14.97
CA TYR A 28 26.15 2.61 16.39
C TYR A 28 24.98 2.40 17.36
N LYS A 29 23.92 1.68 16.95
CA LYS A 29 22.79 1.35 17.83
C LYS A 29 23.16 0.28 18.88
N ARG A 30 22.42 0.29 19.99
CA ARG A 30 22.35 -0.80 20.95
C ARG A 30 20.89 -1.12 21.24
N LEU A 31 20.54 -2.39 21.25
CA LEU A 31 19.16 -2.86 21.41
C LEU A 31 18.98 -3.50 22.78
N TYR A 32 17.93 -3.07 23.48
CA TYR A 32 17.62 -3.53 24.83
C TYR A 32 16.15 -3.93 24.95
N VAL A 33 15.88 -4.87 25.86
CA VAL A 33 14.55 -5.17 26.40
C VAL A 33 14.48 -4.58 27.80
N SER A 34 13.44 -3.81 28.07
CA SER A 34 13.14 -3.30 29.42
C SER A 34 12.21 -4.25 30.16
N ASN A 35 12.44 -4.40 31.46
CA ASN A 35 11.49 -5.00 32.41
C ASN A 35 10.85 -3.98 33.38
N GLY A 36 10.98 -2.68 33.08
CA GLY A 36 10.53 -1.55 33.91
C GLY A 36 11.48 -1.14 35.03
N ARG A 37 12.66 -1.77 35.16
CA ARG A 37 13.71 -1.40 36.14
C ARG A 37 15.12 -1.52 35.59
N GLN A 38 15.35 -2.49 34.72
CA GLN A 38 16.66 -2.83 34.16
C GLN A 38 16.53 -3.07 32.66
N LEU A 39 17.63 -2.78 31.97
CA LEU A 39 17.78 -2.99 30.54
C LEU A 39 18.66 -4.22 30.28
N PHE A 40 18.13 -5.12 29.46
CA PHE A 40 18.78 -6.35 29.04
C PHE A 40 19.13 -6.26 27.57
N PRO A 41 20.41 -6.40 27.18
CA PRO A 41 20.76 -6.48 25.77
C PRO A 41 20.00 -7.63 25.09
N ILE A 42 19.55 -7.42 23.85
CA ILE A 42 18.88 -8.47 23.07
C ILE A 42 19.80 -9.70 23.00
N GLY A 43 19.28 -10.86 23.41
CA GLY A 43 20.04 -12.13 23.46
C GLY A 43 20.78 -12.40 24.78
N SER A 44 20.80 -11.45 25.72
CA SER A 44 21.37 -11.62 27.05
C SER A 44 20.29 -11.86 28.12
N ARG A 45 20.60 -12.70 29.11
CA ARG A 45 19.77 -12.89 30.32
C ARG A 45 20.24 -12.03 31.50
N LEU A 46 21.36 -11.34 31.34
CA LEU A 46 21.93 -10.48 32.38
C LEU A 46 21.62 -9.01 32.09
N PRO A 47 21.24 -8.24 33.11
CA PRO A 47 21.01 -6.81 32.95
C PRO A 47 22.35 -6.11 32.71
N GLU A 48 22.38 -5.17 31.76
CA GLU A 48 23.57 -4.34 31.53
C GLU A 48 23.56 -3.10 32.40
N ARG A 49 22.38 -2.45 32.54
CA ARG A 49 22.21 -1.20 33.28
C ARG A 49 20.80 -1.05 33.82
N PRO A 50 20.59 -0.23 34.87
CA PRO A 50 19.25 0.21 35.25
C PRO A 50 18.60 0.99 34.11
N GLU A 51 17.27 0.97 34.05
CA GLU A 51 16.52 1.80 33.12
C GLU A 51 16.62 3.27 33.55
N PRO A 52 17.11 4.16 32.67
CA PRO A 52 17.20 5.58 33.00
C PRO A 52 15.82 6.22 33.12
N ALA A 53 15.70 7.20 34.01
CA ALA A 53 14.47 7.98 34.19
C ALA A 53 14.33 9.01 33.06
N LEU A 54 13.88 8.55 31.89
CA LEU A 54 13.79 9.36 30.67
C LEU A 54 12.43 10.05 30.56
N LEU A 55 12.44 11.32 30.14
CA LEU A 55 11.23 12.01 29.74
C LEU A 55 10.90 11.67 28.28
N TRP A 56 10.02 10.70 28.10
CA TRP A 56 9.59 10.27 26.78
C TRP A 56 8.79 11.35 26.08
N SER A 57 9.17 11.66 24.84
CA SER A 57 8.47 12.58 23.95
C SER A 57 8.14 11.89 22.62
N PRO A 58 7.07 12.33 21.92
CA PRO A 58 6.81 11.94 20.54
C PRO A 58 8.05 12.17 19.64
N ILE A 59 8.32 11.25 18.70
CA ILE A 59 9.55 11.26 17.90
C ILE A 59 9.66 12.48 16.98
N ASP A 60 8.52 12.97 16.48
CA ASP A 60 8.36 14.18 15.67
C ASP A 60 8.85 15.45 16.39
N ARG A 61 8.84 15.48 17.73
CA ARG A 61 9.37 16.63 18.50
C ARG A 61 10.89 16.71 18.50
N GLY A 62 11.58 15.58 18.56
CA GLY A 62 13.04 15.57 18.62
C GLY A 62 13.72 15.30 17.27
N LEU A 63 12.97 14.79 16.30
CA LEU A 63 13.36 14.71 14.89
C LEU A 63 12.31 15.44 14.06
N PRO A 64 12.31 16.79 14.07
CA PRO A 64 11.37 17.56 13.27
C PRO A 64 11.65 17.29 11.79
N LEU A 65 10.75 16.51 11.17
CA LEU A 65 10.74 16.28 9.73
C LEU A 65 10.34 17.59 9.04
N THR A 66 11.33 18.37 8.65
CA THR A 66 11.10 19.52 7.78
C THR A 66 11.08 19.02 6.34
N LEU A 67 9.87 18.89 5.78
CA LEU A 67 9.76 18.75 4.33
C LEU A 67 10.36 20.03 3.72
N PRO A 68 11.31 19.92 2.77
CA PRO A 68 11.87 21.09 2.14
C PRO A 68 10.72 21.91 1.53
N THR A 69 10.63 23.18 1.91
CA THR A 69 9.60 24.07 1.38
C THR A 69 9.89 24.23 -0.10
N TYR A 70 9.01 23.67 -0.93
CA TYR A 70 9.13 23.67 -2.39
C TYR A 70 9.15 25.11 -2.89
N ARG A 71 10.35 25.68 -3.05
CA ARG A 71 10.60 26.93 -3.76
C ARG A 71 11.12 26.53 -5.11
N GLY A 72 10.24 26.61 -6.11
CA GLY A 72 10.55 26.28 -7.50
C GLY A 72 11.86 26.94 -7.91
N ASN A 73 12.88 26.10 -8.07
CA ASN A 73 14.03 26.24 -8.97
C ASN A 73 14.81 24.94 -8.85
N TYR A 74 14.68 24.13 -9.90
CA TYR A 74 15.35 22.84 -10.07
C TYR A 74 16.87 22.98 -9.86
N VAL A 75 17.37 22.29 -8.84
CA VAL A 75 18.73 21.75 -8.84
C VAL A 75 18.53 20.25 -8.76
N ASP A 76 18.67 19.61 -9.92
CA ASP A 76 18.83 18.17 -10.17
C ASP A 76 18.73 17.30 -8.90
N LEU A 77 17.50 17.15 -8.39
CA LEU A 77 17.24 16.24 -7.30
C LEU A 77 17.32 14.87 -7.94
N SER A 78 18.30 14.08 -7.48
CA SER A 78 18.39 12.64 -7.71
C SER A 78 16.99 12.07 -7.92
N PRO A 79 16.74 11.31 -9.01
CA PRO A 79 15.40 10.88 -9.36
C PRO A 79 14.77 10.29 -8.11
N VAL A 80 13.64 10.86 -7.68
CA VAL A 80 12.82 10.28 -6.62
C VAL A 80 12.75 8.79 -6.97
N PRO A 81 13.23 7.89 -6.09
CA PRO A 81 13.30 6.49 -6.44
C PRO A 81 11.89 6.09 -6.88
N PRO A 82 11.73 5.46 -8.06
CA PRO A 82 10.41 5.15 -8.56
C PRO A 82 9.68 4.31 -7.52
N LEU A 83 8.41 4.62 -7.28
CA LEU A 83 7.56 3.80 -6.42
C LEU A 83 7.57 2.38 -6.99
N ARG A 84 8.06 1.42 -6.19
CA ARG A 84 8.18 0.02 -6.60
C ARG A 84 7.19 -0.82 -5.82
N LEU A 85 6.58 -1.74 -6.54
CA LEU A 85 5.86 -2.84 -5.93
C LEU A 85 6.85 -3.93 -5.53
N VAL A 86 6.74 -4.41 -4.31
CA VAL A 86 7.53 -5.50 -3.75
C VAL A 86 6.61 -6.65 -3.38
N HIS A 87 7.14 -7.88 -3.40
CA HIS A 87 6.39 -9.03 -2.94
C HIS A 87 6.00 -8.88 -1.47
N THR A 88 4.75 -9.19 -1.17
CA THR A 88 4.23 -9.19 0.20
C THR A 88 3.85 -10.61 0.62
N ILE A 89 4.02 -10.88 1.90
CA ILE A 89 3.60 -12.14 2.56
C ILE A 89 2.29 -11.95 3.33
N GLN A 90 1.73 -10.74 3.32
CA GLN A 90 0.46 -10.45 3.99
C GLN A 90 -0.69 -11.03 3.17
N GLU A 91 -1.64 -11.66 3.86
CA GLU A 91 -2.86 -12.12 3.22
C GLU A 91 -3.69 -10.92 2.75
N GLN A 92 -4.07 -10.94 1.48
CA GLN A 92 -4.83 -9.89 0.82
C GLN A 92 -6.13 -10.45 0.29
N THR A 93 -7.23 -9.74 0.51
CA THR A 93 -8.52 -10.11 -0.09
C THR A 93 -8.55 -9.64 -1.54
N GLU A 94 -8.78 -10.57 -2.47
CA GLU A 94 -8.97 -10.23 -3.87
C GLU A 94 -10.28 -9.47 -4.06
N THR A 95 -10.20 -8.25 -4.57
CA THR A 95 -11.35 -7.35 -4.74
C THR A 95 -11.61 -6.98 -6.18
N ALA A 96 -10.67 -7.29 -7.08
CA ALA A 96 -10.81 -7.01 -8.50
C ALA A 96 -10.16 -8.08 -9.38
N LEU A 97 -10.58 -8.13 -10.64
CA LEU A 97 -10.12 -9.09 -11.63
C LEU A 97 -10.01 -8.41 -13.00
N LEU A 98 -8.83 -8.51 -13.62
CA LEU A 98 -8.60 -8.11 -15.01
C LEU A 98 -8.84 -9.33 -15.92
N VAL A 99 -9.81 -9.25 -16.82
CA VAL A 99 -10.20 -10.35 -17.70
C VAL A 99 -10.21 -9.94 -19.17
N ALA A 100 -10.11 -10.91 -20.06
CA ALA A 100 -10.41 -10.69 -21.47
C ALA A 100 -11.88 -10.28 -21.64
N ALA A 101 -12.13 -9.19 -22.37
CA ALA A 101 -13.46 -8.65 -22.64
C ALA A 101 -14.35 -9.68 -23.37
N SER A 102 -13.77 -10.49 -24.25
CA SER A 102 -14.46 -11.60 -24.92
C SER A 102 -14.93 -12.67 -23.94
N ALA A 103 -14.06 -13.10 -23.01
CA ALA A 103 -14.40 -14.09 -21.98
C ALA A 103 -15.50 -13.59 -21.04
N LEU A 104 -15.42 -12.30 -20.63
CA LEU A 104 -16.47 -11.67 -19.81
C LEU A 104 -17.82 -11.67 -20.54
N ARG A 105 -17.82 -11.29 -21.83
CA ARG A 105 -19.03 -11.28 -22.67
C ARG A 105 -19.70 -12.64 -22.72
N THR A 106 -18.94 -13.70 -23.00
CA THR A 106 -19.48 -15.07 -23.06
C THR A 106 -20.00 -15.53 -21.70
N TYR A 107 -19.27 -15.26 -20.62
CA TYR A 107 -19.64 -15.71 -19.28
C TYR A 107 -20.95 -15.08 -18.81
N VAL A 108 -21.10 -13.76 -18.99
CA VAL A 108 -22.25 -12.97 -18.53
C VAL A 108 -23.56 -13.44 -19.16
N GLU A 109 -23.54 -14.04 -20.36
CA GLU A 109 -24.75 -14.59 -21.01
C GLU A 109 -25.33 -15.80 -20.27
N THR A 110 -24.49 -16.55 -19.56
CA THR A 110 -24.90 -17.75 -18.81
C THR A 110 -24.93 -17.56 -17.29
N ALA A 111 -24.38 -16.45 -16.79
CA ALA A 111 -24.20 -16.24 -15.36
C ALA A 111 -25.49 -15.82 -14.64
N PRO A 112 -25.77 -16.34 -13.42
CA PRO A 112 -26.89 -15.87 -12.62
C PRO A 112 -26.76 -14.39 -12.23
N ALA A 113 -27.83 -13.62 -12.40
CA ALA A 113 -27.85 -12.19 -12.08
C ALA A 113 -27.45 -11.86 -10.62
N VAL A 114 -27.75 -12.75 -9.68
CA VAL A 114 -27.40 -12.59 -8.26
C VAL A 114 -25.88 -12.47 -8.06
N ARG A 115 -25.07 -13.21 -8.85
CA ARG A 115 -23.61 -13.15 -8.78
C ARG A 115 -23.04 -11.86 -9.37
N MET A 116 -23.74 -11.26 -10.33
CA MET A 116 -23.27 -10.06 -11.04
C MET A 116 -23.67 -8.75 -10.34
N LYS A 117 -24.78 -8.74 -9.60
CA LYS A 117 -25.27 -7.56 -8.86
C LYS A 117 -24.25 -6.85 -7.96
N PRO A 118 -23.40 -7.54 -7.17
CA PRO A 118 -22.41 -6.87 -6.33
C PRO A 118 -21.17 -6.41 -7.09
N LEU A 119 -21.06 -6.74 -8.38
CA LEU A 119 -19.88 -6.45 -9.19
C LEU A 119 -20.12 -5.21 -10.04
N SER A 120 -19.10 -4.37 -10.11
CA SER A 120 -19.00 -3.28 -11.06
C SER A 120 -17.90 -3.60 -12.06
N TRP A 121 -17.98 -3.05 -13.26
CA TRP A 121 -16.97 -3.29 -14.27
C TRP A 121 -16.80 -2.09 -15.19
N VAL A 122 -15.67 -2.10 -15.90
CA VAL A 122 -15.29 -1.09 -16.88
C VAL A 122 -14.49 -1.75 -17.99
N LEU A 123 -14.55 -1.19 -19.19
CA LEU A 123 -13.76 -1.64 -20.33
C LEU A 123 -12.51 -0.76 -20.43
N LEU A 124 -11.33 -1.31 -20.13
CA LEU A 124 -10.05 -0.57 -20.17
C LEU A 124 -9.60 -0.33 -21.61
N ASN A 125 -9.80 -1.31 -22.47
CA ASN A 125 -9.54 -1.24 -23.91
C ASN A 125 -10.40 -2.28 -24.64
N ALA A 126 -10.25 -2.40 -25.96
CA ALA A 126 -11.07 -3.33 -26.76
C ALA A 126 -10.96 -4.80 -26.33
N GLU A 127 -9.86 -5.19 -25.67
CA GLU A 127 -9.54 -6.57 -25.32
C GLU A 127 -9.67 -6.87 -23.83
N GLN A 128 -9.57 -5.87 -22.96
CA GLN A 128 -9.48 -6.04 -21.52
C GLN A 128 -10.61 -5.32 -20.78
N ALA A 129 -11.24 -6.07 -19.88
CA ALA A 129 -12.25 -5.58 -18.97
C ALA A 129 -11.77 -5.75 -17.53
N PHE A 130 -12.07 -4.74 -16.70
CA PHE A 130 -11.73 -4.76 -15.29
C PHE A 130 -13.00 -4.87 -14.47
N VAL A 131 -13.05 -5.87 -13.60
CA VAL A 131 -14.19 -6.17 -12.73
C VAL A 131 -13.78 -5.89 -11.29
N LEU A 132 -14.62 -5.14 -10.57
CA LEU A 132 -14.41 -4.72 -9.19
C LEU A 132 -15.58 -5.17 -8.31
N GLY A 133 -15.29 -5.68 -7.12
CA GLY A 133 -16.25 -6.18 -6.14
C GLY A 133 -16.05 -7.66 -5.84
N GLY A 134 -16.90 -8.20 -4.97
CA GLY A 134 -16.84 -9.60 -4.56
C GLY A 134 -18.22 -10.24 -4.43
N PRO A 135 -18.33 -11.57 -4.60
CA PRO A 135 -17.26 -12.52 -4.96
C PRO A 135 -16.84 -12.44 -6.44
N LEU A 136 -15.55 -12.62 -6.72
CA LEU A 136 -15.00 -12.57 -8.08
C LEU A 136 -15.59 -13.64 -9.01
N LEU A 137 -15.56 -13.34 -10.30
CA LEU A 137 -16.00 -14.28 -11.33
C LEU A 137 -14.97 -15.41 -11.48
N PRO A 138 -15.41 -16.66 -11.75
CA PRO A 138 -14.52 -17.78 -12.00
C PRO A 138 -13.95 -17.71 -13.44
N LEU A 139 -13.25 -16.62 -13.74
CA LEU A 139 -12.62 -16.34 -15.02
C LEU A 139 -11.10 -16.23 -14.83
N PRO A 140 -10.30 -16.69 -15.80
CA PRO A 140 -8.85 -16.55 -15.72
C PRO A 140 -8.45 -15.08 -15.89
N GLY A 141 -7.51 -14.63 -15.06
CA GLY A 141 -6.99 -13.27 -15.15
C GLY A 141 -6.18 -12.86 -13.91
N PRO A 142 -5.37 -11.79 -14.01
CA PRO A 142 -4.72 -11.20 -12.85
C PRO A 142 -5.75 -10.66 -11.85
N THR A 143 -5.59 -10.99 -10.58
CA THR A 143 -6.40 -10.46 -9.48
C THR A 143 -5.71 -9.26 -8.83
N TYR A 144 -6.53 -8.36 -8.31
CA TYR A 144 -6.09 -7.15 -7.62
C TYR A 144 -6.74 -7.07 -6.24
N TRP A 145 -6.00 -6.53 -5.28
CA TRP A 145 -6.52 -6.16 -3.97
C TRP A 145 -6.57 -4.65 -3.85
N GLN A 146 -7.41 -4.17 -2.93
CA GLN A 146 -7.67 -2.75 -2.77
C GLN A 146 -7.10 -2.23 -1.45
N GLN A 147 -6.39 -1.11 -1.52
CA GLN A 147 -6.01 -0.31 -0.36
C GLN A 147 -6.37 1.16 -0.62
N GLY A 148 -7.35 1.69 0.11
CA GLY A 148 -7.89 3.02 -0.17
C GLY A 148 -8.45 3.08 -1.59
N GLN A 149 -7.82 3.89 -2.44
CA GLN A 149 -8.19 4.07 -3.86
C GLN A 149 -7.23 3.40 -4.83
N PHE A 150 -6.25 2.66 -4.30
CA PHE A 150 -5.26 1.93 -5.08
C PHE A 150 -5.71 0.49 -5.27
N LEU A 151 -5.43 -0.02 -6.46
CA LEU A 151 -5.64 -1.40 -6.85
C LEU A 151 -4.28 -1.97 -7.22
N PHE A 152 -3.82 -2.92 -6.41
CA PHE A 152 -2.50 -3.53 -6.55
C PHE A 152 -2.64 -4.99 -6.99
N PRO A 153 -1.73 -5.51 -7.83
CA PRO A 153 -1.68 -6.93 -8.12
C PRO A 153 -1.57 -7.74 -6.82
N VAL A 154 -2.37 -8.80 -6.68
CA VAL A 154 -2.33 -9.66 -5.48
C VAL A 154 -0.93 -10.27 -5.31
N GLY A 155 -0.44 -10.28 -4.06
CA GLY A 155 0.91 -10.73 -3.74
C GLY A 155 1.97 -9.64 -3.85
N TYR A 156 1.57 -8.40 -4.12
CA TYR A 156 2.43 -7.23 -4.15
C TYR A 156 1.87 -6.08 -3.31
N ASP A 157 2.76 -5.24 -2.81
CA ASP A 157 2.44 -4.01 -2.07
C ASP A 157 3.53 -2.96 -2.36
N LEU A 158 3.31 -1.70 -1.97
CA LEU A 158 4.36 -0.68 -2.02
C LEU A 158 5.53 -1.05 -1.09
N ASP A 159 6.75 -0.75 -1.53
CA ASP A 159 7.97 -0.82 -0.70
C ASP A 159 7.80 -0.12 0.67
N LEU A 160 7.06 1.00 0.66
CA LEU A 160 6.76 1.82 1.83
C LEU A 160 5.24 1.92 2.05
N PRO A 161 4.59 0.94 2.70
CA PRO A 161 3.13 0.93 2.92
C PRO A 161 2.63 2.15 3.73
N LEU A 162 3.50 2.74 4.55
CA LEU A 162 3.18 3.94 5.34
C LEU A 162 2.90 5.17 4.47
N LEU A 163 3.38 5.19 3.22
CA LEU A 163 3.17 6.31 2.30
C LEU A 163 1.85 6.24 1.54
N VAL A 164 1.05 5.17 1.71
CA VAL A 164 -0.17 4.96 0.91
C VAL A 164 -1.15 6.12 1.03
N ASP A 165 -1.35 6.66 2.24
CA ASP A 165 -2.31 7.74 2.47
C ASP A 165 -1.81 9.09 1.91
N ASP A 166 -0.52 9.37 2.07
CA ASP A 166 0.13 10.56 1.50
C ASP A 166 0.11 10.51 -0.02
N LEU A 167 0.43 9.35 -0.61
CA LEU A 167 0.38 9.12 -2.06
C LEU A 167 -1.04 9.22 -2.59
N ASN A 168 -2.05 8.67 -1.89
CA ASN A 168 -3.45 8.81 -2.29
C ASN A 168 -3.85 10.28 -2.36
N SER A 169 -3.48 11.06 -1.34
CA SER A 169 -3.79 12.49 -1.26
C SER A 169 -3.07 13.30 -2.34
N HIS A 170 -1.86 12.90 -2.73
CA HIS A 170 -1.08 13.58 -3.76
C HIS A 170 -1.51 13.20 -5.19
N LEU A 171 -1.71 11.92 -5.47
CA LEU A 171 -2.00 11.40 -6.83
C LEU A 171 -3.49 11.49 -7.19
N ASN A 172 -4.37 11.41 -6.19
CA ASN A 172 -5.82 11.42 -6.37
C ASN A 172 -6.51 12.29 -5.31
N PRO A 173 -6.22 13.61 -5.28
CA PRO A 173 -6.69 14.53 -4.24
C PRO A 173 -8.21 14.65 -4.16
N THR A 174 -8.91 14.45 -5.29
CA THR A 174 -10.38 14.51 -5.35
C THR A 174 -11.04 13.18 -4.99
N GLY A 175 -10.26 12.09 -4.96
CA GLY A 175 -10.74 10.74 -4.75
C GLY A 175 -11.74 10.23 -5.80
N GLN A 176 -11.71 10.80 -7.00
CA GLN A 176 -12.68 10.48 -8.05
C GLN A 176 -12.24 9.32 -8.94
N ASP A 177 -10.98 8.91 -8.83
CA ASP A 177 -10.41 7.83 -9.63
C ASP A 177 -10.07 6.60 -8.78
N TRP A 178 -9.95 5.46 -9.45
CA TRP A 178 -9.17 4.32 -8.99
C TRP A 178 -7.80 4.38 -9.65
N LEU A 179 -6.73 4.10 -8.89
CA LEU A 179 -5.38 3.97 -9.44
C LEU A 179 -5.02 2.50 -9.55
N LEU A 180 -4.94 1.99 -10.78
CA LEU A 180 -4.55 0.62 -11.09
C LEU A 180 -3.04 0.56 -11.25
N TRP A 181 -2.35 -0.06 -10.29
CA TRP A 181 -0.89 -0.12 -10.29
C TRP A 181 -0.34 -1.31 -11.07
N HIS A 182 0.75 -1.07 -11.78
CA HIS A 182 1.50 -2.06 -12.53
C HIS A 182 2.81 -2.41 -11.81
N LEU A 183 3.36 -3.59 -12.13
CA LEU A 183 4.59 -4.09 -11.49
C LEU A 183 5.83 -3.24 -11.77
N ASP A 184 5.81 -2.43 -12.83
CA ASP A 184 6.88 -1.50 -13.18
C ASP A 184 6.82 -0.17 -12.39
N GLY A 185 5.82 -0.01 -11.50
CA GLY A 185 5.62 1.20 -10.71
C GLY A 185 4.81 2.29 -11.42
N THR A 186 4.32 2.02 -12.63
CA THR A 186 3.36 2.90 -13.31
C THR A 186 1.93 2.60 -12.83
N TYR A 187 1.00 3.49 -13.15
CA TYR A 187 -0.41 3.30 -12.81
C TYR A 187 -1.34 3.88 -13.88
N ASP A 188 -2.49 3.25 -14.07
CA ASP A 188 -3.59 3.78 -14.86
C ASP A 188 -4.61 4.46 -13.95
N ARG A 189 -5.15 5.59 -14.40
CA ARG A 189 -6.25 6.30 -13.74
C ARG A 189 -7.56 5.89 -14.36
N ILE A 190 -8.47 5.33 -13.56
CA ILE A 190 -9.79 4.92 -14.02
C ILE A 190 -10.83 5.73 -13.25
N PRO A 191 -11.59 6.64 -13.90
CA PRO A 191 -12.65 7.37 -13.23
C PRO A 191 -13.65 6.42 -12.59
N ARG A 192 -14.04 6.67 -11.33
CA ARG A 192 -15.08 5.88 -10.64
C ARG A 192 -16.40 5.89 -11.39
N THR A 193 -16.68 6.99 -12.10
CA THR A 193 -17.87 7.16 -12.94
C THR A 193 -17.87 6.29 -14.20
N ALA A 194 -16.70 5.77 -14.61
CA ALA A 194 -16.59 4.85 -15.74
C ALA A 194 -17.04 3.42 -15.35
N PHE A 195 -17.09 3.12 -14.05
CA PHE A 195 -17.61 1.84 -13.57
C PHE A 195 -19.13 1.81 -13.63
N GLN A 196 -19.64 0.67 -14.08
CA GLN A 196 -21.06 0.39 -14.18
C GLN A 196 -21.36 -0.99 -13.58
N ILE A 197 -22.57 -1.16 -13.06
CA ILE A 197 -23.00 -2.45 -12.48
C ILE A 197 -22.95 -3.53 -13.56
N LEU A 198 -22.31 -4.66 -13.24
CA LEU A 198 -22.19 -5.79 -14.14
C LEU A 198 -23.56 -6.41 -14.42
N SER A 199 -23.96 -6.34 -15.67
CA SER A 199 -25.20 -6.93 -16.18
C SER A 199 -25.07 -7.23 -17.67
N ILE A 200 -25.87 -8.17 -18.17
CA ILE A 200 -25.94 -8.51 -19.60
C ILE A 200 -26.14 -7.24 -20.45
N ARG A 201 -27.05 -6.36 -20.04
CA ARG A 201 -27.34 -5.12 -20.75
C ARG A 201 -26.12 -4.19 -20.79
N SER A 202 -25.46 -4.00 -19.64
CA SER A 202 -24.27 -3.14 -19.56
C SER A 202 -23.16 -3.64 -20.49
N VAL A 203 -22.90 -4.95 -20.51
CA VAL A 203 -21.86 -5.58 -21.35
C VAL A 203 -22.13 -5.41 -22.85
N ARG A 204 -23.39 -5.40 -23.27
CA ARG A 204 -23.78 -5.21 -24.67
C ARG A 204 -23.74 -3.76 -25.14
N THR A 205 -23.83 -2.78 -24.24
CA THR A 205 -24.02 -1.37 -24.60
C THR A 205 -22.74 -0.54 -24.48
N THR A 206 -21.73 -1.04 -23.77
CA THR A 206 -20.54 -0.26 -23.41
C THR A 206 -19.48 -0.26 -24.50
N SER A 207 -19.03 0.96 -24.84
CA SER A 207 -17.84 1.25 -25.63
C SER A 207 -16.62 1.51 -24.74
N VAL A 208 -15.41 1.46 -25.31
CA VAL A 208 -14.12 1.63 -24.61
C VAL A 208 -14.05 2.99 -23.89
N VAL A 209 -13.50 3.00 -22.68
CA VAL A 209 -13.14 4.24 -21.97
C VAL A 209 -11.84 4.76 -22.59
N GLY A 210 -11.88 5.96 -23.18
CA GLY A 210 -10.74 6.63 -23.79
C GLY A 210 -9.96 7.47 -22.81
#